data_AF-A0A7R9FU56-F1
#
_entry.id   AF-A0A7R9FU56-F1
#
_cell.length_a   1.000
_cell.length_b   1.000
_cell.length_c   1.000
_cell.angle_alpha   90.00
_cell.angle_beta   90.00
_cell.angle_gamma   90.00
#
_symmetry.space_group_name_H-M   'P 1'
#
loop_
_entity.id
_entity.type
_entity.pdbx_description
1 polymer ?
#
loop_
_entity_poly.entity_id
_entity_poly.type
_entity_poly.pdbx_seq_one_letter_code
_entity_poly.pdbx_strand_id
1 'polypeptide(L)'
;MCWTEVTHVVKVVIADHQISGKRGGDAGRLFITLFGSLGSSSRSRLGDEEVWFEPGQELSFSVASPEIGGIEEILVQWEHKEVKDSETEQLHSQPRIIIDRVVVRTLEHRATASFCGRGRELASGEKALMRRDDNGECSERSQPKASRSQLNSLFDSRLEKNA
;
A
#
# COMPACT_ATOMS: atom_id res chain seq x y z
N MET A 1 -27.77 -10.66 -18.14
CA MET A 1 -27.51 -10.86 -16.70
C MET A 1 -27.02 -9.52 -16.17
N CYS A 2 -27.81 -8.87 -15.30
CA CYS A 2 -27.39 -7.63 -14.65
C CYS A 2 -26.59 -8.00 -13.42
N TRP A 3 -25.28 -7.77 -13.44
CA TRP A 3 -24.48 -7.78 -12.22
C TRP A 3 -24.65 -6.42 -11.55
N THR A 4 -24.90 -6.41 -10.25
CA THR A 4 -24.86 -5.17 -9.46
C THR A 4 -23.42 -4.72 -9.34
N GLU A 5 -23.15 -3.50 -9.79
CA GLU A 5 -21.85 -2.86 -9.67
C GLU A 5 -21.74 -2.13 -8.33
N VAL A 6 -20.59 -2.29 -7.68
CA VAL A 6 -20.29 -1.82 -6.33
C VAL A 6 -19.00 -0.99 -6.42
N THR A 7 -18.99 0.17 -5.77
CA THR A 7 -17.89 1.12 -5.79
C THR A 7 -17.05 1.03 -4.52
N HIS A 8 -15.74 0.88 -4.72
CA HIS A 8 -14.76 0.80 -3.67
C HIS A 8 -13.81 1.99 -3.72
N VAL A 9 -13.56 2.60 -2.56
CA VAL A 9 -12.46 3.53 -2.36
C VAL A 9 -11.28 2.74 -1.80
N VAL A 10 -10.22 2.63 -2.59
CA VAL A 10 -8.99 1.90 -2.27
C VAL A 10 -7.92 2.89 -1.88
N LYS A 11 -7.49 2.84 -0.62
CA LYS A 11 -6.36 3.61 -0.10
C LYS A 11 -5.13 2.72 0.02
N VAL A 12 -4.04 3.08 -0.64
CA VAL A 12 -2.76 2.37 -0.62
C VAL A 12 -1.75 3.19 0.17
N VAL A 13 -1.06 2.55 1.12
CA VAL A 13 -0.02 3.17 1.95
C VAL A 13 1.33 2.57 1.58
N ILE A 14 2.26 3.40 1.15
CA ILE A 14 3.64 2.99 0.81
C ILE A 14 4.49 3.05 2.07
N ALA A 15 5.25 1.99 2.33
CA ALA A 15 6.03 1.89 3.56
C ALA A 15 7.22 2.86 3.58
N ASP A 16 7.36 3.59 4.69
CA ASP A 16 8.55 4.40 5.02
C ASP A 16 9.49 3.62 5.93
N HIS A 17 10.27 2.71 5.34
CA HIS A 17 11.30 1.94 6.03
C HIS A 17 12.68 2.48 5.68
N GLN A 18 13.67 2.26 6.55
CA GLN A 18 15.08 2.63 6.31
C GLN A 18 15.63 2.14 4.95
N ILE A 19 15.04 1.07 4.40
CA ILE A 19 15.38 0.51 3.09
C ILE A 19 14.74 1.34 1.96
N SER A 20 13.46 1.69 2.09
CA SER A 20 12.76 2.51 1.08
C SER A 20 13.23 3.97 1.09
N GLY A 21 13.50 4.56 2.26
CA GLY A 21 14.07 5.91 2.37
C GLY A 21 15.47 6.06 1.74
N LYS A 22 16.26 4.97 1.66
CA LYS A 22 17.56 4.98 0.96
C LYS A 22 17.42 4.82 -0.55
N ARG A 23 16.34 4.19 -1.02
CA ARG A 23 16.13 3.85 -2.43
C ARG A 23 15.29 4.90 -3.17
N GLY A 24 14.46 5.64 -2.44
CA GLY A 24 13.52 6.60 -3.00
C GLY A 24 12.22 5.95 -3.48
N GLY A 25 11.40 6.77 -4.16
CA GLY A 25 10.18 6.32 -4.84
C GLY A 25 10.43 5.90 -6.28
N ASP A 26 9.40 5.38 -6.93
CA ASP A 26 9.48 4.92 -8.33
C ASP A 26 8.15 5.16 -9.09
N ALA A 27 8.20 5.23 -10.42
CA ALA A 27 7.03 5.50 -11.27
C ALA A 27 6.36 4.21 -11.73
N GLY A 28 5.03 4.16 -11.73
CA GLY A 28 4.34 3.02 -12.32
C GLY A 28 2.83 3.04 -12.22
N ARG A 29 2.26 1.84 -12.32
CA ARG A 29 0.82 1.57 -12.26
C ARG A 29 0.53 0.49 -11.23
N LEU A 30 -0.55 0.66 -10.49
CA LEU A 30 -1.07 -0.36 -9.58
C LEU A 30 -2.28 -1.05 -10.17
N PHE A 31 -2.35 -2.35 -9.94
CA PHE A 31 -3.48 -3.19 -10.27
C PHE A 31 -3.92 -3.94 -9.03
N ILE A 32 -5.23 -4.13 -8.90
CA ILE A 32 -5.84 -4.87 -7.82
C ILE A 32 -6.79 -5.93 -8.35
N THR A 33 -6.87 -7.04 -7.63
CA THR A 33 -7.96 -8.02 -7.74
C THR A 33 -8.49 -8.27 -6.34
N LEU A 34 -9.80 -8.14 -6.17
CA LEU A 34 -10.49 -8.32 -4.90
C LEU A 34 -11.07 -9.73 -4.85
N PHE A 35 -10.89 -10.41 -3.72
CA PHE A 35 -11.48 -11.72 -3.44
C PHE A 35 -12.38 -11.59 -2.21
N GLY A 36 -13.64 -11.91 -2.38
CA GLY A 36 -14.63 -11.85 -1.31
C GLY A 36 -15.45 -13.12 -1.20
N SER A 37 -16.33 -13.15 -0.21
CA SER A 37 -17.11 -14.31 0.18
C SER A 37 -18.06 -14.86 -0.92
N LEU A 38 -18.44 -14.03 -1.90
CA LEU A 38 -19.33 -14.42 -3.01
C LEU A 38 -18.60 -14.64 -4.33
N GLY A 39 -17.31 -14.33 -4.42
CA GLY A 39 -16.54 -14.45 -5.65
C GLY A 39 -15.35 -13.50 -5.72
N SER A 40 -14.88 -13.22 -6.93
CA SER A 40 -13.74 -12.34 -7.16
C SER A 40 -14.02 -11.29 -8.23
N SER A 41 -13.33 -10.16 -8.14
CA SER A 41 -13.31 -9.16 -9.19
C SER A 41 -12.38 -9.60 -10.34
N SER A 42 -12.47 -8.90 -11.47
CA SER A 42 -11.39 -8.91 -12.46
C SER A 42 -10.18 -8.12 -11.96
N ARG A 43 -9.06 -8.20 -12.71
CA ARG A 43 -7.90 -7.33 -12.51
C ARG A 43 -8.27 -5.91 -12.95
N SER A 44 -8.27 -4.97 -12.02
CA SER A 44 -8.58 -3.58 -12.25
C SER A 44 -7.35 -2.69 -12.03
N ARG A 45 -7.15 -1.72 -12.90
CA ARG A 45 -6.10 -0.69 -12.72
C ARG A 45 -6.59 0.35 -11.70
N LEU A 46 -5.70 0.79 -10.82
CA LEU A 46 -5.96 1.90 -9.90
C LEU A 46 -5.46 3.20 -10.53
N GLY A 47 -6.39 4.12 -10.80
CA GLY A 47 -6.12 5.40 -11.45
C GLY A 47 -5.84 5.30 -12.95
N ASP A 48 -6.07 6.41 -13.66
CA ASP A 48 -5.92 6.49 -15.12
C ASP A 48 -4.49 6.86 -15.53
N GLU A 49 -3.79 7.59 -14.67
CA GLU A 49 -2.45 8.09 -14.91
C GLU A 49 -1.38 7.21 -14.26
N GLU A 50 -0.14 7.47 -14.62
CA GLU A 50 1.00 6.90 -13.94
C GLU A 50 1.26 7.70 -12.67
N VAL A 51 1.64 7.01 -11.60
CA VAL A 51 1.84 7.63 -10.30
C VAL A 51 3.28 7.39 -9.86
N TRP A 52 3.86 8.42 -9.24
CA TRP A 52 5.12 8.33 -8.52
C TRP A 52 4.84 7.84 -7.09
N PHE A 53 5.44 6.73 -6.69
CA PHE A 53 5.19 6.07 -5.40
C PHE A 53 6.32 6.37 -4.42
N GLU A 54 6.14 7.38 -3.58
CA GLU A 54 7.11 7.78 -2.56
C GLU A 54 6.95 6.99 -1.25
N PRO A 55 8.05 6.65 -0.56
CA PRO A 55 7.99 6.10 0.79
C PRO A 55 7.18 7.01 1.73
N GLY A 56 6.23 6.44 2.47
CA GLY A 56 5.35 7.18 3.39
C GLY A 56 4.15 7.86 2.73
N GLN A 57 4.02 7.77 1.40
CA GLN A 57 2.89 8.32 0.68
C GLN A 57 1.62 7.49 0.88
N GLU A 58 0.48 8.18 0.97
CA GLU A 58 -0.84 7.58 0.93
C GLU A 58 -1.56 7.99 -0.36
N LEU A 59 -2.09 7.01 -1.09
CA LEU A 59 -2.78 7.21 -2.36
C LEU A 59 -4.19 6.68 -2.27
N SER A 60 -5.17 7.39 -2.82
CA SER A 60 -6.58 6.98 -2.81
C SER A 60 -7.13 6.91 -4.23
N PHE A 61 -7.82 5.81 -4.54
CA PHE A 61 -8.39 5.53 -5.86
C PHE A 61 -9.83 5.05 -5.72
N SER A 62 -10.64 5.29 -6.75
CA SER A 62 -11.97 4.70 -6.87
C SER A 62 -11.92 3.56 -7.88
N VAL A 63 -12.51 2.41 -7.56
CA VAL A 63 -12.63 1.26 -8.46
C VAL A 63 -14.00 0.64 -8.31
N ALA A 64 -14.57 0.19 -9.42
CA ALA A 64 -15.82 -0.54 -9.41
C ALA A 64 -15.59 -2.03 -9.64
N SER A 65 -16.41 -2.87 -9.03
CA SER A 65 -16.45 -4.31 -9.30
C SER A 65 -17.87 -4.86 -9.16
N PRO A 66 -18.14 -6.09 -9.62
CA PRO A 66 -19.36 -6.78 -9.26
C PRO A 66 -19.49 -6.93 -7.73
N GLU A 67 -20.70 -7.19 -7.25
CA GLU A 67 -20.92 -7.62 -5.87
C GLU A 67 -20.18 -8.94 -5.59
N ILE A 68 -19.15 -8.87 -4.73
CA ILE A 68 -18.28 -10.00 -4.35
C ILE A 68 -18.41 -10.36 -2.87
N GLY A 69 -19.32 -9.72 -2.14
CA GLY A 69 -19.50 -9.91 -0.70
C GLY A 69 -18.40 -9.25 0.13
N GLY A 70 -18.17 -9.79 1.33
CA GLY A 70 -17.13 -9.29 2.21
C GLY A 70 -15.74 -9.62 1.64
N ILE A 71 -14.89 -8.62 1.46
CA ILE A 71 -13.52 -8.80 0.92
C ILE A 71 -12.64 -9.47 2.00
N GLU A 72 -12.00 -10.57 1.64
CA GLU A 72 -11.17 -11.40 2.54
C GLU A 72 -9.69 -11.36 2.15
N GLU A 73 -9.41 -11.28 0.85
CA GLU A 73 -8.06 -11.19 0.31
C GLU A 73 -8.02 -10.18 -0.85
N ILE A 74 -6.86 -9.56 -1.04
CA ILE A 74 -6.58 -8.74 -2.21
C ILE A 74 -5.28 -9.19 -2.85
N LEU A 75 -5.23 -9.13 -4.18
CA LEU A 75 -4.01 -9.32 -4.94
C LEU A 75 -3.61 -7.98 -5.51
N VAL A 76 -2.44 -7.49 -5.10
CA VAL A 76 -1.87 -6.24 -5.60
C VAL A 76 -0.72 -6.57 -6.54
N GLN A 77 -0.66 -5.85 -7.65
CA GLN A 77 0.43 -5.95 -8.60
C GLN A 77 0.86 -4.55 -8.99
N TRP A 78 2.16 -4.34 -9.06
CA TRP A 78 2.75 -3.09 -9.50
C TRP A 78 3.52 -3.30 -10.79
N GLU A 79 3.39 -2.38 -11.73
CA GLU A 79 4.14 -2.38 -12.98
C GLU A 79 4.89 -1.06 -13.09
N HIS A 80 6.21 -1.14 -13.17
CA HIS A 80 7.09 0.00 -13.36
C HIS A 80 6.91 0.62 -14.75
N LYS A 81 7.13 1.93 -14.87
CA LYS A 81 7.19 2.59 -16.17
C LYS A 81 8.48 2.21 -16.90
N GLU A 82 8.37 1.40 -17.94
CA GLU A 82 9.48 1.21 -18.87
C GLU A 82 9.80 2.54 -19.60
N VAL A 83 11.00 3.07 -19.35
CA VAL A 83 11.56 4.19 -20.14
C VAL A 83 12.08 3.59 -21.45
N LYS A 84 11.44 3.92 -22.57
CA LYS A 84 11.81 3.44 -23.91
C LYS A 84 12.85 4.35 -24.59
N ASP A 85 13.80 4.90 -23.84
CA ASP A 85 14.90 5.65 -24.45
C ASP A 85 16.19 4.82 -24.42
N SER A 86 16.78 4.73 -25.61
CA SER A 86 17.99 3.99 -25.96
C SER A 86 19.23 4.45 -25.19
N GLU A 87 20.13 3.52 -24.90
CA GLU A 87 21.50 3.75 -24.45
C GLU A 87 21.69 4.42 -23.07
N THR A 88 21.18 3.76 -22.02
CA THR A 88 21.93 3.63 -20.76
C THR A 88 21.64 2.26 -20.14
N GLU A 89 22.23 1.20 -20.69
CA GLU A 89 22.55 0.05 -19.84
C GLU A 89 23.59 0.52 -18.82
N GLN A 90 23.14 0.88 -17.62
CA GLN A 90 23.80 0.56 -16.35
C GLN A 90 23.15 1.34 -15.21
N LEU A 91 22.06 0.78 -14.66
CA LEU A 91 22.11 0.34 -13.26
C LEU A 91 21.05 -0.73 -13.01
N HIS A 92 21.52 -1.93 -12.69
CA HIS A 92 20.76 -3.14 -12.35
C HIS A 92 19.93 -3.01 -11.06
N SER A 93 19.11 -1.97 -10.91
CA SER A 93 18.11 -1.95 -9.85
C SER A 93 16.80 -2.39 -10.44
N GLN A 94 16.41 -3.66 -10.22
CA GLN A 94 15.04 -4.09 -10.52
C GLN A 94 14.11 -3.19 -9.71
N PRO A 95 13.28 -2.34 -10.35
CA PRO A 95 12.42 -1.38 -9.66
C PRO A 95 11.54 -2.13 -8.65
N ARG A 96 11.40 -1.61 -7.42
CA ARG A 96 10.55 -2.19 -6.36
C ARG A 96 9.94 -1.10 -5.50
N ILE A 97 8.73 -1.36 -5.03
CA ILE A 97 8.05 -0.57 -4.00
C ILE A 97 7.72 -1.46 -2.80
N ILE A 98 7.40 -0.87 -1.65
CA ILE A 98 6.92 -1.60 -0.48
C ILE A 98 5.54 -1.07 -0.14
N ILE A 99 4.53 -1.93 -0.24
CA ILE A 99 3.17 -1.59 0.18
C ILE A 99 3.03 -2.02 1.64
N ASP A 100 2.77 -1.06 2.53
CA ASP A 100 2.57 -1.35 3.95
C ASP A 100 1.18 -1.94 4.19
N ARG A 101 0.16 -1.19 3.75
CA ARG A 101 -1.24 -1.52 3.95
C ARG A 101 -2.10 -1.01 2.81
N VAL A 102 -3.15 -1.75 2.51
CA VAL A 102 -4.25 -1.30 1.66
C VAL A 102 -5.52 -1.28 2.49
N VAL A 103 -6.31 -0.21 2.38
CA VAL A 103 -7.61 -0.08 3.02
C VAL A 103 -8.66 0.03 1.92
N VAL A 104 -9.61 -0.88 1.92
CA VAL A 104 -10.71 -0.88 0.95
C VAL A 104 -11.99 -0.52 1.69
N ARG A 105 -12.62 0.57 1.25
CA ARG A 105 -13.93 1.00 1.74
C ARG A 105 -14.98 0.79 0.66
N THR A 106 -15.93 -0.09 0.93
CA THR A 106 -17.10 -0.32 0.06
C THR A 106 -18.17 0.70 0.40
N LEU A 107 -18.61 1.49 -0.57
CA LEU A 107 -19.49 2.63 -0.32
C LEU A 107 -20.93 2.21 -0.04
N GLU A 108 -21.41 1.20 -0.75
CA GLU A 108 -22.78 0.69 -0.73
C GLU A 108 -23.13 0.11 0.63
N HIS A 109 -22.26 -0.77 1.16
CA HIS A 109 -22.45 -1.43 2.45
C HIS A 109 -21.80 -0.70 3.63
N ARG A 110 -21.12 0.42 3.36
CA ARG A 110 -20.32 1.17 4.35
C ARG A 110 -19.30 0.31 5.11
N ALA A 111 -18.85 -0.78 4.50
CA ALA A 111 -17.87 -1.70 5.07
C ALA A 111 -16.45 -1.21 4.78
N THR A 112 -15.54 -1.41 5.73
CA THR A 112 -14.10 -1.13 5.56
C THR A 112 -13.30 -2.37 5.92
N ALA A 113 -12.37 -2.75 5.06
CA ALA A 113 -11.44 -3.84 5.28
C ALA A 113 -10.01 -3.34 5.09
N SER A 114 -9.09 -3.82 5.93
CA SER A 114 -7.68 -3.47 5.87
C SER A 114 -6.85 -4.70 5.53
N PHE A 115 -5.78 -4.53 4.76
CA PHE A 115 -4.97 -5.63 4.21
C PHE A 115 -3.48 -5.32 4.36
N CYS A 116 -2.74 -6.28 4.91
CA CYS A 116 -1.34 -6.13 5.29
C CYS A 116 -0.36 -6.60 4.21
N GLY A 117 0.61 -5.75 3.85
CA GLY A 117 1.69 -6.12 2.93
C GLY A 117 2.89 -6.76 3.61
N ARG A 118 2.94 -6.69 4.95
CA ARG A 118 3.99 -7.27 5.81
C ARG A 118 5.40 -6.82 5.42
N GLY A 119 5.56 -5.62 4.84
CA GLY A 119 6.84 -5.07 4.43
C GLY A 119 7.53 -5.81 3.28
N ARG A 120 6.79 -6.60 2.48
CA ARG A 120 7.32 -7.28 1.31
C ARG A 120 7.62 -6.27 0.20
N GLU A 121 8.82 -6.35 -0.37
CA GLU A 121 9.16 -5.62 -1.59
C GLU A 121 8.41 -6.23 -2.77
N LEU A 122 7.78 -5.37 -3.57
CA LEU A 122 7.01 -5.73 -4.76
C LEU A 122 7.79 -5.27 -5.99
N ALA A 123 8.34 -6.22 -6.74
CA ALA A 123 8.98 -5.92 -8.03
C ALA A 123 7.96 -5.59 -9.12
N SER A 124 8.42 -4.95 -10.19
CA SER A 124 7.60 -4.78 -11.40
C SER A 124 7.09 -6.14 -11.92
N GLY A 125 5.79 -6.24 -12.13
CA GLY A 125 5.09 -7.45 -12.58
C GLY A 125 4.81 -8.48 -11.48
N GLU A 126 5.42 -8.35 -10.30
CA GLU A 126 5.21 -9.26 -9.18
C GLU A 126 3.83 -9.05 -8.54
N LYS A 127 3.24 -10.15 -8.06
CA LYS A 127 1.94 -10.15 -7.38
C LYS A 127 2.12 -10.40 -5.89
N ALA A 128 1.50 -9.55 -5.07
CA ALA A 128 1.41 -9.73 -3.63
C ALA A 128 -0.04 -10.02 -3.23
N LEU A 129 -0.29 -11.24 -2.72
CA LEU A 129 -1.54 -11.57 -2.07
C LEU A 129 -1.48 -11.07 -0.62
N MET A 130 -2.42 -10.20 -0.25
CA MET A 130 -2.54 -9.60 1.08
C MET A 130 -3.84 -10.08 1.70
N ARG A 131 -3.74 -10.59 2.93
CA ARG A 131 -4.91 -11.04 3.70
C ARG A 131 -5.48 -9.92 4.53
N ARG A 132 -6.79 -10.01 4.77
CA ARG A 132 -7.49 -9.11 5.67
C ARG A 132 -6.86 -9.12 7.07
N ASP A 133 -6.70 -7.93 7.63
CA ASP A 133 -6.26 -7.66 8.98
C ASP A 133 -7.46 -7.12 9.78
N ASP A 134 -8.08 -8.01 10.55
CA ASP A 134 -9.22 -7.70 11.43
C ASP A 134 -8.77 -7.20 12.80
N ASN A 135 -7.51 -7.42 13.18
CA ASN A 135 -6.98 -7.08 14.50
C ASN A 135 -6.22 -5.74 14.50
N GLY A 136 -6.02 -5.12 13.33
CA GLY A 136 -5.30 -3.86 13.18
C GLY A 136 -3.80 -3.99 13.45
N GLU A 137 -3.24 -5.21 13.36
CA GLU A 137 -1.86 -5.51 13.72
C GLU A 137 -0.86 -4.77 12.81
N CYS A 138 -1.25 -4.42 11.58
CA CYS A 138 -0.41 -3.60 10.69
C CYS A 138 -0.27 -2.15 11.13
N SER A 139 -1.23 -1.58 11.85
CA SER A 139 -1.17 -0.18 12.29
C SER A 139 -0.09 0.08 13.34
N GLU A 140 0.35 -0.95 14.08
CA GLU A 140 1.35 -0.80 15.14
C GLU A 140 2.80 -0.92 14.64
N ARG A 141 3.04 -1.59 13.51
CA ARG A 141 4.40 -1.80 12.96
C ARG A 141 4.85 -0.74 11.96
N SER A 142 3.92 0.00 11.36
CA SER A 142 4.25 1.06 10.39
C SER A 142 4.55 2.42 10.99
N GLN A 143 4.66 2.51 12.33
CA GLN A 143 5.20 3.73 12.93
C GLN A 143 6.67 3.92 12.53
N PRO A 144 7.05 5.07 11.96
CA PRO A 144 8.45 5.37 11.67
C PRO A 144 9.24 5.27 12.97
N LYS A 145 10.34 4.49 12.96
CA LYS A 145 11.26 4.32 14.10
C LYS A 145 11.83 5.65 14.65
N ALA A 146 11.62 6.76 13.94
CA ALA A 146 12.03 8.10 14.34
C ALA A 146 11.24 8.68 15.54
N SER A 147 10.03 8.20 15.88
CA SER A 147 9.27 8.79 17.01
C SER A 147 9.53 8.15 18.37
N ARG A 148 10.21 6.98 18.42
CA ARG A 148 10.36 6.21 19.67
C ARG A 148 11.70 6.41 20.38
N SER A 149 12.67 7.08 19.76
CA SER A 149 14.02 7.30 20.34
C SER A 149 14.35 8.75 20.73
N GLN A 150 13.47 9.74 20.45
CA GLN A 150 13.73 11.14 20.82
C GLN A 150 12.81 11.71 21.91
N LEU A 151 11.81 10.96 22.39
CA LEU A 151 10.94 11.42 23.50
C LEU A 151 11.42 11.01 24.89
N ASN A 152 12.40 10.10 25.01
CA ASN A 152 12.97 9.72 26.31
C ASN A 152 14.25 10.50 26.69
N SER A 153 14.75 11.42 25.86
CA SER A 153 15.93 12.24 26.19
C SER A 153 15.61 13.71 26.54
N LEU A 154 14.34 14.13 26.46
CA LEU A 154 13.91 15.49 26.80
C LEU A 154 13.19 15.61 28.16
N PHE A 155 12.93 14.50 28.85
CA PHE A 155 12.28 14.50 30.17
C PHE A 155 13.24 14.29 31.36
N ASP A 156 14.51 13.94 31.12
CA ASP A 156 15.46 13.58 32.17
C ASP A 156 16.53 14.65 32.48
N SER A 157 16.34 15.89 32.02
CA SER A 157 17.27 17.01 32.27
C SER A 157 16.66 18.20 33.01
N ARG A 158 15.45 18.06 33.57
CA ARG A 158 14.74 19.14 34.28
C ARG A 158 14.43 18.89 35.77
N LEU A 159 15.02 17.84 36.37
CA LEU A 159 14.84 17.51 37.79
C LEU A 159 16.13 17.46 38.65
N GLU A 160 17.26 17.99 38.17
CA GLU A 160 18.48 18.17 38.98
C GLU A 160 18.96 19.63 39.07
N LYS A 161 18.04 20.59 39.14
CA LYS A 161 18.39 22.00 39.41
C LYS A 161 17.56 22.67 40.50
N ASN A 162 17.08 21.91 41.48
CA ASN A 162 16.47 22.45 42.72
C ASN A 162 16.68 21.50 43.90
N ALA A 163 17.94 21.21 44.23
CA ALA A 163 18.37 20.70 45.54
C ALA A 163 19.74 21.29 45.87
#